data_AF-A0A3M3WS19-F1
#
_entry.id   AF-A0A3M3WS19-F1
#
_cell.length_a   1.000
_cell.length_b   1.000
_cell.length_c   1.000
_cell.angle_alpha   90.00
_cell.angle_beta   90.00
_cell.angle_gamma   90.00
#
_symmetry.space_group_name_H-M   'P 1'
#
loop_
_entity.id
_entity.type
_entity.pdbx_description
1 polymer ?
#
loop_
_entity_poly.entity_id
_entity_poly.type
_entity_poly.pdbx_seq_one_letter_code
_entity_poly.pdbx_strand_id
1 'polypeptide(L)'
;SKAPVVPPPRFALQLLRAGRCLLLVELTTGQPFQSRDPSYLLLKDMLRAAGLPDSPQIIGEPVRWPLLVRGQMDQGPEAARDFVQGFVGARLEDEPCACLWLIGLPSMKYAGEADAESYHRELQIEGLGTAWALPGLELLMDEPERKADVWKAMRRLMTRWKSIDE
;
A
#
# COMPACT_ATOMS: atom_id res chain seq x y z
N SER A 1 -22.20 23.64 18.54
CA SER A 1 -22.35 22.17 18.48
C SER A 1 -20.97 21.55 18.63
N LYS A 2 -20.81 20.54 19.50
CA LYS A 2 -19.53 19.80 19.62
C LYS A 2 -19.43 18.87 18.40
N ALA A 3 -18.35 18.96 17.63
CA ALA A 3 -18.12 18.05 16.51
C ALA A 3 -18.15 16.60 17.02
N PRO A 4 -18.80 15.66 16.31
CA PRO A 4 -18.86 14.26 16.73
C PRO A 4 -17.43 13.70 16.81
N VAL A 5 -17.12 13.05 17.93
CA VAL A 5 -15.83 12.36 18.11
C VAL A 5 -15.84 11.14 17.19
N VAL A 6 -15.07 11.21 16.09
CA VAL A 6 -14.92 10.08 15.16
C VAL A 6 -14.06 9.02 15.85
N PRO A 7 -14.51 7.75 15.91
CA PRO A 7 -13.70 6.69 16.51
C PRO A 7 -12.38 6.52 15.73
N PRO A 8 -11.27 6.14 16.40
CA PRO A 8 -10.02 5.81 15.73
C PRO A 8 -10.24 4.79 14.62
N PRO A 9 -9.67 4.99 13.42
CA PRO A 9 -9.73 3.96 12.40
C PRO A 9 -9.02 2.69 12.86
N ARG A 10 -9.31 1.57 12.20
CA ARG A 10 -8.67 0.29 12.50
C ARG A 10 -8.17 -0.33 11.22
N PHE A 11 -6.86 -0.56 11.16
CA PHE A 11 -6.23 -1.19 10.01
C PHE A 11 -4.86 -1.75 10.37
N ALA A 12 -4.35 -2.60 9.48
CA ALA A 12 -2.98 -3.05 9.51
C ALA A 12 -2.37 -2.95 8.10
N LEU A 13 -1.15 -2.42 8.00
CA LEU A 13 -0.44 -2.22 6.74
C LEU A 13 0.96 -2.82 6.83
N GLN A 14 1.35 -3.61 5.83
CA GLN A 14 2.73 -4.08 5.67
C GLN A 14 3.43 -3.28 4.58
N LEU A 15 4.64 -2.80 4.86
CA LEU A 15 5.52 -2.25 3.83
C LEU A 15 6.45 -3.34 3.29
N LEU A 16 6.57 -3.41 1.97
CA LEU A 16 7.48 -4.30 1.26
C LEU A 16 8.27 -3.57 0.18
N ARG A 17 9.42 -4.11 -0.20
CA ARG A 17 10.26 -3.66 -1.32
C ARG A 17 10.33 -4.74 -2.39
N ALA A 18 10.09 -4.38 -3.64
CA ALA A 18 10.29 -5.24 -4.80
C ALA A 18 11.06 -4.47 -5.88
N GLY A 19 12.38 -4.66 -5.94
CA GLY A 19 13.24 -3.89 -6.84
C GLY A 19 13.09 -2.40 -6.61
N ARG A 20 12.69 -1.64 -7.64
CA ARG A 20 12.50 -0.18 -7.57
C ARG A 20 11.13 0.25 -7.07
N CYS A 21 10.28 -0.65 -6.59
CA CYS A 21 8.95 -0.31 -6.07
C CYS A 21 8.85 -0.60 -4.58
N LEU A 22 8.18 0.30 -3.87
CA LEU A 22 7.65 0.03 -2.52
C LEU A 22 6.17 -0.34 -2.63
N LEU A 23 5.72 -1.20 -1.73
CA LEU A 23 4.34 -1.67 -1.67
C LEU A 23 3.83 -1.50 -0.24
N LEU A 24 2.77 -0.70 -0.08
CA LEU A 24 2.04 -0.57 1.18
C LEU A 24 0.74 -1.36 1.06
N VAL A 25 0.69 -2.50 1.76
CA VAL A 25 -0.33 -3.52 1.55
C VAL A 25 -1.21 -3.69 2.76
N GLU A 26 -2.52 -3.62 2.55
CA GLU A 26 -3.52 -3.94 3.57
C GLU A 26 -3.45 -5.41 4.02
N LEU A 27 -3.39 -5.61 5.34
CA LEU A 27 -3.50 -6.90 6.00
C LEU A 27 -4.90 -7.05 6.61
N THR A 28 -5.81 -7.71 5.90
CA THR A 28 -7.23 -7.85 6.31
C THR A 28 -7.40 -8.62 7.62
N THR A 29 -6.56 -9.61 7.88
CA THR A 29 -6.51 -10.35 9.17
C THR A 29 -5.68 -9.64 10.24
N GLY A 30 -4.99 -8.57 9.85
CA GLY A 30 -3.92 -7.96 10.61
C GLY A 30 -2.67 -8.83 10.78
N GLN A 31 -2.61 -10.08 10.33
CA GLN A 31 -1.42 -10.91 10.52
C GLN A 31 -0.37 -10.61 9.44
N PRO A 32 0.95 -10.67 9.75
CA PRO A 32 1.98 -10.62 8.73
C PRO A 32 1.80 -11.74 7.70
N PHE A 33 2.23 -11.52 6.46
CA PHE A 33 2.18 -12.52 5.41
C PHE A 33 2.96 -13.79 5.78
N GLN A 34 2.34 -14.94 5.55
CA GLN A 34 2.99 -16.24 5.53
C GLN A 34 3.20 -16.69 4.08
N SER A 35 4.22 -17.51 3.84
CA SER A 35 4.64 -17.90 2.49
C SER A 35 3.57 -18.66 1.69
N ARG A 36 2.58 -19.26 2.36
CA ARG A 36 1.47 -20.01 1.77
C ARG A 36 0.15 -19.24 1.73
N ASP A 37 0.13 -17.99 2.22
CA ASP A 37 -1.09 -17.19 2.22
C ASP A 37 -1.54 -16.90 0.78
N PRO A 38 -2.80 -17.18 0.41
CA PRO A 38 -3.29 -16.95 -0.94
C PRO A 38 -3.11 -15.51 -1.45
N SER A 39 -3.35 -14.52 -0.59
CA SER A 39 -3.14 -13.10 -0.93
C SER A 39 -1.66 -12.79 -1.16
N TYR A 40 -0.75 -13.37 -0.36
CA TYR A 40 0.69 -13.23 -0.61
C TYR A 40 1.12 -13.90 -1.92
N LEU A 41 0.58 -15.07 -2.24
CA LEU A 41 0.83 -15.73 -3.53
C LEU A 41 0.35 -14.87 -4.71
N LEU A 42 -0.84 -14.27 -4.61
CA LEU A 42 -1.35 -13.33 -5.60
C LEU A 42 -0.42 -12.11 -5.76
N LEU A 43 0.07 -11.54 -4.65
CA LEU A 43 1.02 -10.43 -4.69
C LEU A 43 2.30 -10.82 -5.46
N LYS A 44 2.85 -12.01 -5.19
CA LYS A 44 4.03 -12.52 -5.90
C LYS A 44 3.77 -12.68 -7.39
N ASP A 45 2.60 -13.19 -7.76
CA ASP A 45 2.22 -13.33 -9.18
C ASP A 45 2.07 -11.97 -9.86
N MET A 46 1.51 -10.97 -9.17
CA MET A 46 1.44 -9.59 -9.67
C MET A 46 2.83 -8.98 -9.87
N LEU A 47 3.76 -9.17 -8.93
CA LEU A 47 5.14 -8.71 -9.05
C LEU A 47 5.85 -9.38 -10.24
N ARG A 48 5.69 -10.70 -10.39
CA ARG A 48 6.24 -11.44 -11.54
C ARG A 48 5.70 -10.91 -12.86
N ALA A 49 4.38 -10.68 -12.94
CA ALA A 49 3.73 -10.12 -14.13
C ALA A 49 4.22 -8.70 -14.45
N ALA A 50 4.53 -7.90 -13.43
CA ALA A 50 5.11 -6.56 -13.56
C ALA A 50 6.59 -6.57 -13.99
N GLY A 51 7.26 -7.73 -13.97
CA GLY A 51 8.70 -7.84 -14.19
C GLY A 51 9.54 -7.34 -13.01
N LEU A 52 8.97 -7.32 -11.81
CA LEU A 52 9.65 -7.03 -10.55
C LEU A 52 10.10 -8.33 -9.88
N PRO A 53 11.05 -8.28 -8.92
CA PRO A 53 11.36 -9.43 -8.08
C PRO A 53 10.10 -9.94 -7.36
N ASP A 54 9.77 -11.21 -7.52
CA ASP A 54 8.58 -11.84 -6.94
C ASP A 54 8.80 -12.39 -5.51
N SER A 55 9.98 -12.11 -4.93
CA SER A 55 10.30 -12.32 -3.52
C SER A 55 10.50 -10.95 -2.83
N PRO A 56 9.42 -10.19 -2.57
CA PRO A 56 9.53 -8.86 -2.00
C PRO A 56 10.10 -8.92 -0.57
N GLN A 57 11.01 -8.01 -0.25
CA GLN A 57 11.56 -7.88 1.10
C GLN A 57 10.53 -7.23 2.02
N ILE A 58 10.24 -7.87 3.15
CA ILE A 58 9.42 -7.30 4.23
C ILE A 58 10.24 -6.23 4.96
N ILE A 59 9.71 -5.03 5.10
CA ILE A 59 10.37 -3.93 5.80
C ILE A 59 9.69 -3.69 7.15
N GLY A 60 10.36 -4.14 8.22
CA GLY A 60 9.91 -3.92 9.60
C GLY A 60 8.59 -4.60 9.93
N GLU A 61 8.07 -4.28 11.11
CA GLU A 61 6.77 -4.77 11.59
C GLU A 61 5.60 -4.10 10.87
N PRO A 62 4.44 -4.76 10.75
CA PRO A 62 3.23 -4.12 10.25
C PRO A 62 2.85 -2.89 11.08
N VAL A 63 2.46 -1.82 10.40
CA VAL A 63 1.79 -0.68 11.03
C VAL A 63 0.41 -1.13 11.45
N ARG A 64 0.08 -1.04 12.74
CA ARG A 64 -1.23 -1.37 13.30
C ARG A 64 -1.83 -0.14 13.94
N TRP A 65 -3.00 0.28 13.46
CA TRP A 65 -3.73 1.40 14.02
C TRP A 65 -5.04 0.94 14.66
N PRO A 66 -5.42 1.43 15.85
CA PRO A 66 -4.67 2.34 16.71
C PRO A 66 -3.39 1.72 17.30
N LEU A 67 -2.38 2.55 17.55
CA LEU A 67 -1.14 2.18 18.21
C LEU A 67 -1.37 1.79 19.67
N LEU A 68 -0.67 0.75 20.13
CA LEU A 68 -0.64 0.36 21.54
C LEU A 68 0.32 1.27 22.31
N VAL A 69 -0.12 2.48 22.62
CA VAL A 69 0.66 3.47 23.39
C VAL A 69 0.12 3.63 24.81
N ARG A 70 1.01 3.92 25.76
CA ARG A 70 0.61 4.34 27.11
C ARG A 70 0.35 5.85 27.10
N GLY A 71 -0.86 6.28 27.42
CA GLY A 71 -1.22 7.70 27.56
C GLY A 71 -2.35 8.14 26.62
N GLN A 72 -2.73 9.42 26.72
CA GLN A 72 -3.68 10.05 25.79
C GLN A 72 -2.89 10.59 24.60
N MET A 73 -3.03 9.92 23.45
CA MET A 73 -2.53 10.39 22.16
C MET A 73 -3.72 10.47 21.21
N ASP A 74 -3.75 11.49 20.34
CA ASP A 74 -4.75 11.53 19.28
C ASP A 74 -4.52 10.34 18.35
N GLN A 75 -5.58 9.55 18.15
CA GLN A 75 -5.57 8.40 17.26
C GLN A 75 -6.66 8.52 16.18
N GLY A 76 -7.12 9.75 15.91
CA GLY A 76 -8.09 10.05 14.88
C GLY A 76 -7.55 9.86 13.46
N PRO A 77 -8.41 10.07 12.43
CA PRO A 77 -8.05 9.86 11.04
C PRO A 77 -6.86 10.69 10.53
N GLU A 78 -6.73 11.95 10.97
CA GLU A 78 -5.60 12.82 10.60
C GLU A 78 -4.29 12.30 11.19
N ALA A 79 -4.26 12.00 12.49
CA ALA A 79 -3.08 11.40 13.14
C ALA A 79 -2.66 10.06 12.48
N ALA A 80 -3.62 9.24 12.04
CA ALA A 80 -3.33 8.01 11.32
C ALA A 80 -2.66 8.27 9.96
N ARG A 81 -3.09 9.31 9.25
CA ARG A 81 -2.51 9.74 7.97
C ARG A 81 -1.08 10.25 8.17
N ASP A 82 -0.90 11.19 9.10
CA ASP A 82 0.41 11.77 9.40
C ASP A 82 1.43 10.67 9.76
N PHE A 83 0.99 9.70 10.57
CA PHE A 83 1.81 8.55 10.93
C PHE A 83 2.19 7.70 9.71
N VAL A 84 1.22 7.33 8.88
CA VAL A 84 1.46 6.45 7.72
C VAL A 84 2.33 7.16 6.67
N GLN A 85 2.05 8.43 6.36
CA GLN A 85 2.85 9.22 5.43
C GLN A 85 4.28 9.42 5.94
N GLY A 86 4.46 9.77 7.21
CA GLY A 86 5.80 9.88 7.80
C GLY A 86 6.58 8.56 7.78
N PHE A 87 5.92 7.45 8.10
CA PHE A 87 6.52 6.11 8.07
C PHE A 87 6.97 5.70 6.66
N VAL A 88 6.14 5.95 5.63
CA VAL A 88 6.49 5.62 4.24
C VAL A 88 7.52 6.59 3.68
N GLY A 89 7.39 7.88 3.97
CA GLY A 89 8.32 8.94 3.53
C GLY A 89 9.76 8.66 3.96
N ALA A 90 9.96 8.33 5.24
CA ALA A 90 11.28 7.96 5.75
C ALA A 90 11.93 6.79 4.96
N ARG A 91 11.13 5.85 4.44
CA ARG A 91 11.63 4.71 3.66
C ARG A 91 11.88 5.04 2.20
N LEU A 92 11.20 6.05 1.66
CA LEU A 92 11.44 6.56 0.33
C LEU A 92 12.74 7.40 0.27
N GLU A 93 13.12 8.01 1.38
CA GLU A 93 14.39 8.75 1.51
C GLU A 93 15.62 7.82 1.51
N ASP A 94 15.49 6.61 2.06
CA ASP A 94 16.59 5.63 2.16
C ASP A 94 17.03 5.06 0.79
N GLU A 95 16.10 4.81 -0.14
CA GLU A 95 16.39 4.14 -1.41
C GLU A 95 15.48 4.64 -2.56
N PRO A 96 16.01 4.96 -3.75
CA PRO A 96 15.22 5.43 -4.88
C PRO A 96 14.02 4.54 -5.19
N CYS A 97 12.83 5.13 -5.30
CA CYS A 97 11.59 4.42 -5.60
C CYS A 97 10.97 4.98 -6.88
N ALA A 98 10.72 4.10 -7.86
CA ALA A 98 10.06 4.47 -9.11
C ALA A 98 8.54 4.65 -8.93
N CYS A 99 7.94 3.90 -8.00
CA CYS A 99 6.51 3.95 -7.71
C CYS A 99 6.18 3.27 -6.38
N LEU A 100 5.30 3.90 -5.59
CA LEU A 100 4.67 3.30 -4.42
C LEU A 100 3.35 2.62 -4.82
N TRP A 101 3.17 1.33 -4.54
CA TRP A 101 1.90 0.65 -4.74
C TRP A 101 1.07 0.76 -3.46
N LEU A 102 -0.12 1.34 -3.55
CA LEU A 102 -1.10 1.44 -2.46
C LEU A 102 -2.15 0.36 -2.67
N ILE A 103 -2.02 -0.76 -1.96
CA ILE A 103 -2.87 -1.94 -2.13
C ILE A 103 -3.86 -2.03 -0.97
N GLY A 104 -5.15 -1.83 -1.27
CA GLY A 104 -6.22 -1.83 -0.28
C GLY A 104 -6.57 -0.44 0.25
N LEU A 105 -7.81 -0.28 0.71
CA LEU A 105 -8.37 1.03 1.02
C LEU A 105 -7.64 1.79 2.13
N PRO A 106 -7.20 1.17 3.24
CA PRO A 106 -6.45 1.89 4.27
C PRO A 106 -5.12 2.44 3.74
N SER A 107 -4.44 1.72 2.85
CA SER A 107 -3.18 2.19 2.27
C SER A 107 -3.42 3.45 1.43
N MET A 108 -4.48 3.45 0.62
CA MET A 108 -4.88 4.57 -0.22
C MET A 108 -5.35 5.76 0.60
N LYS A 109 -6.17 5.52 1.62
CA LYS A 109 -6.77 6.56 2.44
C LYS A 109 -5.75 7.28 3.33
N TYR A 110 -4.83 6.52 3.93
CA TYR A 110 -3.90 7.05 4.93
C TYR A 110 -2.52 7.38 4.37
N ALA A 111 -2.12 6.85 3.21
CA ALA A 111 -0.91 7.32 2.53
C ALA A 111 -1.24 8.30 1.39
N GLY A 112 -2.29 8.04 0.60
CA GLY A 112 -2.55 8.75 -0.65
C GLY A 112 -3.80 9.63 -0.70
N GLU A 113 -4.49 9.81 0.43
CA GLU A 113 -5.72 10.63 0.53
C GLU A 113 -6.80 10.29 -0.52
N ALA A 114 -6.84 9.02 -0.92
CA ALA A 114 -7.69 8.53 -2.00
C ALA A 114 -8.66 7.44 -1.53
N ASP A 115 -9.63 7.15 -2.37
CA ASP A 115 -10.67 6.15 -2.15
C ASP A 115 -10.83 5.19 -3.35
N ALA A 116 -11.85 4.34 -3.32
CA ALA A 116 -12.11 3.34 -4.34
C ALA A 116 -12.30 3.92 -5.76
N GLU A 117 -12.70 5.19 -5.91
CA GLU A 117 -12.85 5.81 -7.24
C GLU A 117 -11.51 6.03 -7.93
N SER A 118 -10.42 6.01 -7.15
CA SER A 118 -9.05 6.15 -7.62
C SER A 118 -8.39 4.83 -8.00
N TYR A 119 -9.09 3.70 -7.92
CA TYR A 119 -8.50 2.43 -8.34
C TYR A 119 -7.93 2.49 -9.75
N HIS A 120 -6.76 1.85 -9.89
CA HIS A 120 -5.98 1.73 -11.12
C HIS A 120 -5.34 3.03 -11.61
N ARG A 121 -5.51 4.15 -10.88
CA ARG A 121 -4.91 5.45 -11.22
C ARG A 121 -3.55 5.65 -10.56
N GLU A 122 -2.73 6.47 -11.21
CA GLU A 122 -1.56 7.05 -10.57
C GLU A 122 -1.97 8.31 -9.81
N LEU A 123 -1.41 8.47 -8.61
CA LEU A 123 -1.58 9.60 -7.71
C LEU A 123 -0.23 10.29 -7.55
N GLN A 124 -0.23 11.62 -7.56
CA GLN A 124 0.93 12.40 -7.10
C GLN A 124 0.64 12.80 -5.66
N ILE A 125 1.44 12.28 -4.73
CA ILE A 125 1.27 12.51 -3.30
C ILE A 125 2.46 13.34 -2.83
N GLU A 126 2.18 14.47 -2.19
CA GLU A 126 3.21 15.31 -1.59
C GLU A 126 4.04 14.51 -0.58
N GLY A 127 5.37 14.60 -0.67
CA GLY A 127 6.30 13.85 0.19
C GLY A 127 6.48 12.37 -0.16
N LEU A 128 5.54 11.73 -0.87
CA LEU A 128 5.64 10.30 -1.26
C LEU A 128 5.88 10.07 -2.76
N GLY A 129 5.71 11.09 -3.60
CA GLY A 129 5.92 11.01 -5.04
C GLY A 129 4.78 10.29 -5.77
N THR A 130 5.14 9.51 -6.79
CA THR A 130 4.16 8.78 -7.61
C THR A 130 3.70 7.49 -6.91
N ALA A 131 2.39 7.35 -6.70
CA ALA A 131 1.78 6.14 -6.19
C ALA A 131 0.75 5.55 -7.15
N TRP A 132 0.60 4.23 -7.16
CA TRP A 132 -0.42 3.52 -7.92
C TRP A 132 -1.46 2.93 -6.97
N ALA A 133 -2.71 3.36 -7.12
CA ALA A 133 -3.83 2.92 -6.30
C ALA A 133 -4.43 1.60 -6.80
N LEU A 134 -4.58 0.63 -5.89
CA LEU A 134 -5.03 -0.73 -6.18
C LEU A 134 -6.09 -1.22 -5.19
N PRO A 135 -7.06 -2.03 -5.66
CA PRO A 135 -7.90 -2.81 -4.75
C PRO A 135 -7.07 -3.70 -3.83
N GLY A 136 -7.62 -4.05 -2.66
CA GLY A 136 -6.99 -4.98 -1.73
C GLY A 136 -6.85 -6.38 -2.33
N LEU A 137 -5.87 -7.17 -1.86
CA LEU A 137 -5.59 -8.50 -2.41
C LEU A 137 -6.79 -9.46 -2.24
N GLU A 138 -7.45 -9.44 -1.08
CA GLU A 138 -8.66 -10.23 -0.85
C GLU A 138 -9.78 -9.83 -1.83
N LEU A 139 -10.01 -8.53 -2.05
CA LEU A 139 -11.01 -8.06 -3.01
C LEU A 139 -10.68 -8.51 -4.45
N LEU A 140 -9.41 -8.54 -4.83
CA LEU A 140 -9.00 -9.08 -6.14
C LEU A 140 -9.15 -10.60 -6.23
N MET A 141 -9.14 -11.32 -5.11
CA MET A 141 -9.42 -12.75 -5.08
C MET A 141 -10.92 -13.02 -5.18
N ASP A 142 -11.73 -12.28 -4.42
CA ASP A 142 -13.18 -12.41 -4.35
C ASP A 142 -13.89 -11.94 -5.63
N GLU A 143 -13.33 -10.92 -6.31
CA GLU A 143 -13.85 -10.34 -7.56
C GLU A 143 -12.80 -10.43 -8.69
N PRO A 144 -12.56 -11.64 -9.26
CA PRO A 144 -11.52 -11.87 -10.27
C PRO A 144 -11.65 -11.02 -11.54
N GLU A 145 -12.86 -10.57 -11.88
CA GLU A 145 -13.13 -9.69 -13.01
C GLU A 145 -12.34 -8.37 -12.94
N ARG A 146 -12.03 -7.89 -11.73
CA ARG A 146 -11.22 -6.67 -11.50
C ARG A 146 -9.78 -6.83 -11.97
N LYS A 147 -9.27 -8.07 -12.09
CA LYS A 147 -7.88 -8.33 -12.52
C LYS A 147 -7.61 -7.82 -13.93
N ALA A 148 -8.62 -7.76 -14.79
CA ALA A 148 -8.48 -7.23 -16.15
C ALA A 148 -8.11 -5.74 -16.13
N ASP A 149 -8.75 -4.95 -15.28
CA ASP A 149 -8.47 -3.52 -15.13
C ASP A 149 -7.12 -3.27 -14.46
N VAL A 150 -6.79 -4.04 -13.42
CA VAL A 150 -5.46 -4.03 -12.80
C VAL A 150 -4.38 -4.32 -13.84
N TRP A 151 -4.55 -5.36 -14.65
CA TRP A 151 -3.58 -5.73 -15.67
C TRP A 151 -3.43 -4.65 -16.74
N LYS A 152 -4.54 -4.08 -17.21
CA LYS A 152 -4.53 -2.99 -18.20
C LYS A 152 -3.78 -1.76 -17.68
N ALA A 153 -3.97 -1.39 -16.42
CA ALA A 153 -3.23 -0.31 -15.79
C ALA A 153 -1.75 -0.66 -15.60
N MET A 154 -1.46 -1.84 -15.04
CA MET A 154 -0.10 -2.32 -14.80
C MET A 154 0.77 -2.25 -16.05
N ARG A 155 0.26 -2.71 -17.20
CA ARG A 155 0.98 -2.67 -18.48
C ARG A 155 1.45 -1.27 -18.90
N ARG A 156 0.72 -0.22 -18.52
CA ARG A 156 1.09 1.17 -18.82
C ARG A 156 2.20 1.68 -17.92
N LEU A 157 2.29 1.15 -16.69
CA LEU A 157 3.23 1.56 -15.66
C LEU A 157 4.54 0.78 -15.70
N MET A 158 4.49 -0.48 -16.13
CA MET A 158 5.64 -1.39 -16.19
C MET A 158 6.85 -0.80 -16.94
N THR A 159 6.63 0.05 -17.94
CA THR A 159 7.71 0.73 -18.69
C THR A 159 8.58 1.62 -17.81
N ARG A 160 8.06 2.10 -16.67
CA ARG A 160 8.78 2.96 -15.72
C ARG A 160 9.48 2.18 -14.62
N TRP A 161 8.99 0.97 -14.31
CA TRP A 161 9.53 0.13 -13.25
C TRP A 161 10.65 -0.78 -13.73
N LYS A 162 10.55 -1.24 -14.98
CA LYS A 162 11.64 -1.89 -15.69
C LYS A 162 12.71 -0.84 -15.95
N SER A 163 13.97 -1.18 -15.67
CA SER A 163 15.10 -0.32 -15.99
C SER A 163 15.00 0.11 -17.46
N ILE A 164 15.26 1.39 -17.73
CA ILE A 164 16.02 1.72 -18.93
C ILE A 164 17.38 1.09 -18.66
N ASP A 165 17.71 0.02 -19.39
CA ASP A 165 19.08 -0.49 -19.38
C ASP A 165 20.01 0.65 -19.79
N GLU A 166 20.87 1.07 -18.87
CA GLU A 166 22.31 1.26 -19.08
C GLU A 166 23.03 1.34 -17.72
#